data_AF-A0A291HGQ6-F1
#
_entry.id   AF-A0A291HGQ6-F1
#
_cell.length_a   1.000
_cell.length_b   1.000
_cell.length_c   1.000
_cell.angle_alpha   90.00
_cell.angle_beta   90.00
_cell.angle_gamma   90.00
#
_symmetry.space_group_name_H-M   'P 1'
#
loop_
_entity.id
_entity.type
_entity.pdbx_description
1 polymer ?
#
loop_
_entity_poly.entity_id
_entity_poly.type
_entity_poly.pdbx_seq_one_letter_code
_entity_poly.pdbx_strand_id
1 'polypeptide(L)'
;HQGWILCLIAKKMNFWISYLIMYSAIIYTIITNCKTINFNSLDNLMSNKMSMKMKNTMIMSMMSLAGMPPFLGFFMKIMAILYLIKMNLIFMIILILSSLINLFFYLRILTPFFFTNLKFLTWNFQTMKSNILIKINMILLIILINIFF
;
A
#
# COMPACT_ATOMS: atom_id res chain seq x y z
N HIS A 1 8.50 -6.01 -3.43
CA HIS A 1 7.64 -7.02 -2.75
C HIS A 1 8.05 -8.44 -3.06
N GLN A 2 8.25 -8.83 -4.33
CA GLN A 2 8.72 -10.19 -4.68
C GLN A 2 10.00 -10.61 -3.96
N GLY A 3 10.99 -9.71 -3.80
CA GLY A 3 12.21 -10.01 -3.02
C GLY A 3 11.94 -10.40 -1.56
N TRP A 4 10.97 -9.76 -0.90
CA TRP A 4 10.56 -10.12 0.47
C TRP A 4 9.92 -11.51 0.52
N ILE A 5 9.08 -11.84 -0.46
CA ILE A 5 8.45 -13.17 -0.58
C ILE A 5 9.51 -14.25 -0.80
N LEU A 6 10.47 -14.01 -1.70
CA LEU A 6 11.55 -14.96 -1.98
C LEU A 6 12.39 -15.25 -0.71
N CYS A 7 12.72 -14.24 0.09
CA CYS A 7 13.44 -14.44 1.33
C CYS A 7 12.63 -15.25 2.37
N LEU A 8 11.30 -15.07 2.42
CA LEU A 8 10.43 -15.85 3.30
C LEU A 8 10.34 -17.32 2.87
N ILE A 9 10.26 -17.57 1.56
CA ILE A 9 10.30 -18.92 0.99
C ILE A 9 11.65 -19.58 1.28
N ALA A 10 12.77 -18.85 1.13
CA ALA A 10 14.10 -19.36 1.44
C ALA A 10 14.23 -19.78 2.91
N LYS A 11 13.53 -19.08 3.82
CA LYS A 11 13.45 -19.45 5.24
C LYS A 11 12.42 -20.55 5.55
N LYS A 12 11.71 -21.08 4.55
CA LYS A 12 10.62 -22.06 4.67
C LYS A 12 9.52 -21.62 5.66
N MET A 13 9.21 -20.33 5.71
CA MET A 13 8.19 -19.79 6.62
C MET A 13 6.84 -19.71 5.92
N ASN A 14 5.77 -20.24 6.54
CA ASN A 14 4.40 -20.19 5.99
C ASN A 14 3.85 -18.77 5.79
N PHE A 15 4.44 -17.76 6.44
CA PHE A 15 4.05 -16.35 6.32
C PHE A 15 4.11 -15.80 4.88
N TRP A 16 4.82 -16.46 3.96
CA TRP A 16 4.86 -16.05 2.56
C TRP A 16 3.47 -16.04 1.88
N ILE A 17 2.57 -16.94 2.26
CA ILE A 17 1.21 -17.05 1.69
C ILE A 17 0.36 -15.84 2.10
N SER A 18 0.39 -15.47 3.39
CA SER A 18 -0.33 -14.29 3.87
C SER A 18 0.22 -13.03 3.22
N TYR A 19 1.54 -12.90 3.10
CA TYR A 19 2.16 -11.78 2.38
C TYR A 19 1.65 -11.68 0.92
N LEU A 20 1.56 -12.80 0.21
CA LEU A 20 1.12 -12.83 -1.19
C LEU A 20 -0.36 -12.42 -1.34
N ILE A 21 -1.25 -12.95 -0.50
CA ILE A 21 -2.69 -12.63 -0.51
C ILE A 21 -2.91 -11.13 -0.26
N MET A 22 -2.19 -10.58 0.70
CA MET A 22 -2.33 -9.17 1.05
C MET A 22 -1.77 -8.26 -0.05
N TYR A 23 -0.66 -8.64 -0.65
CA TYR A 23 -0.09 -7.91 -1.79
C TYR A 23 -1.01 -7.95 -3.02
N SER A 24 -1.63 -9.09 -3.32
CA SER A 24 -2.57 -9.21 -4.45
C SER A 24 -3.84 -8.38 -4.22
N ALA A 25 -4.35 -8.33 -2.99
CA ALA A 25 -5.49 -7.48 -2.64
C ALA A 25 -5.20 -5.99 -2.87
N ILE A 26 -4.00 -5.52 -2.47
CA ILE A 26 -3.58 -4.14 -2.71
C ILE A 26 -3.51 -3.85 -4.21
N ILE A 27 -2.86 -4.72 -5.00
CA ILE A 27 -2.76 -4.55 -6.45
C ILE A 27 -4.14 -4.51 -7.10
N TYR A 28 -5.06 -5.39 -6.69
CA TYR A 28 -6.42 -5.43 -7.22
C TYR A 28 -7.12 -4.08 -7.03
N THR A 29 -7.01 -3.46 -5.85
CA THR A 29 -7.61 -2.13 -5.59
C THR A 29 -7.03 -1.02 -6.47
N ILE A 30 -5.77 -1.13 -6.87
CA ILE A 30 -5.11 -0.15 -7.74
C ILE A 30 -5.58 -0.33 -9.18
N ILE A 31 -5.67 -1.59 -9.65
CA ILE A 31 -6.11 -1.89 -11.01
C ILE A 31 -7.55 -1.42 -11.24
N THR A 32 -8.46 -1.64 -10.28
CA THR A 32 -9.86 -1.19 -10.41
C THR A 32 -9.97 0.33 -10.48
N ASN A 33 -9.16 1.03 -9.68
CA ASN A 33 -9.08 2.50 -9.73
C ASN A 33 -8.46 2.99 -11.06
N CYS A 34 -7.43 2.34 -11.59
CA CYS A 34 -6.85 2.72 -12.87
C CYS A 34 -7.83 2.52 -14.04
N LYS A 35 -8.58 1.41 -14.04
CA LYS A 35 -9.59 1.12 -15.07
C LYS A 35 -10.68 2.19 -15.14
N THR A 36 -11.09 2.73 -14.00
CA THR A 36 -12.17 3.72 -13.93
C THR A 36 -11.73 5.12 -14.38
N ILE A 37 -10.42 5.41 -14.45
CA ILE A 37 -9.86 6.69 -14.93
C ILE A 37 -9.48 6.62 -16.42
N ASN A 38 -9.51 5.43 -17.05
CA ASN A 38 -8.93 5.19 -18.39
C ASN A 38 -7.50 5.76 -18.49
N PHE A 39 -6.63 5.22 -17.64
CA PHE A 39 -5.26 5.69 -17.48
C PHE A 39 -4.36 5.32 -18.68
N ASN A 40 -3.91 6.32 -19.44
CA ASN A 40 -2.85 6.17 -20.47
C ASN A 40 -1.55 6.92 -20.13
N SER A 41 -1.57 7.94 -19.28
CA SER A 41 -0.40 8.73 -18.90
C SER A 41 -0.47 9.19 -17.44
N LEU A 42 0.69 9.34 -16.80
CA LEU A 42 0.79 9.83 -15.41
C LEU A 42 0.13 11.20 -15.21
N ASP A 43 0.05 12.02 -16.25
CA ASP A 43 -0.59 13.34 -16.20
C ASP A 43 -2.10 13.26 -16.03
N ASN A 44 -2.74 12.19 -16.54
CA ASN A 44 -4.19 12.01 -16.40
C ASN A 44 -4.61 11.72 -14.94
N LEU A 45 -3.70 11.19 -14.11
CA LEU A 45 -3.93 11.05 -12.65
C LEU A 45 -4.06 12.41 -11.96
N MET A 46 -3.44 13.44 -12.51
CA MET A 46 -3.43 14.79 -11.94
C MET A 46 -4.65 15.60 -12.36
N SER A 47 -5.39 15.10 -13.33
CA SER A 47 -6.54 15.81 -13.88
C SER A 47 -7.64 15.98 -12.83
N ASN A 48 -8.30 17.13 -12.86
CA ASN A 48 -9.34 17.48 -11.90
C ASN A 48 -10.66 16.69 -12.11
N LYS A 49 -10.70 15.78 -13.08
CA LYS A 49 -11.87 14.97 -13.43
C LYS A 49 -12.14 13.83 -12.43
N MET A 50 -11.17 13.50 -11.60
CA MET A 50 -11.29 12.43 -10.62
C MET A 50 -12.07 12.91 -9.39
N SER A 51 -13.10 12.16 -8.99
CA SER A 51 -13.84 12.46 -7.76
C SER A 51 -12.92 12.43 -6.54
N MET A 52 -13.18 13.31 -5.56
CA MET A 52 -12.39 13.41 -4.33
C MET A 52 -12.23 12.06 -3.61
N LYS A 53 -13.32 11.28 -3.58
CA LYS A 53 -13.35 9.94 -2.98
C LYS A 53 -12.37 9.00 -3.65
N MET A 54 -12.33 9.05 -4.98
CA MET A 54 -11.47 8.17 -5.78
C MET A 54 -10.00 8.56 -5.64
N LYS A 55 -9.69 9.87 -5.62
CA LYS A 55 -8.34 10.39 -5.33
C LYS A 55 -7.85 9.86 -3.98
N ASN A 56 -8.67 9.98 -2.93
CA ASN A 56 -8.32 9.48 -1.60
C ASN A 56 -8.11 7.97 -1.58
N THR A 57 -8.93 7.18 -2.28
CA THR A 57 -8.71 5.73 -2.35
C THR A 57 -7.43 5.36 -3.10
N MET A 58 -7.04 6.13 -4.11
CA MET A 58 -5.80 5.91 -4.87
C MET A 58 -4.57 6.25 -4.03
N ILE A 59 -4.62 7.37 -3.28
CA ILE A 59 -3.56 7.75 -2.34
C ILE A 59 -3.38 6.65 -1.28
N MET A 60 -4.48 6.17 -0.70
CA MET A 60 -4.46 5.12 0.33
C MET A 60 -3.84 3.81 -0.17
N SER A 61 -4.19 3.38 -1.39
CA SER A 61 -3.70 2.13 -1.95
C SER A 61 -2.24 2.24 -2.43
N MET A 62 -1.82 3.37 -2.98
CA MET A 62 -0.41 3.59 -3.33
C MET A 62 0.49 3.71 -2.09
N MET A 63 0.02 4.35 -1.01
CA MET A 63 0.76 4.41 0.26
C MET A 63 0.86 3.05 0.94
N SER A 64 -0.17 2.20 0.79
CA SER A 64 -0.12 0.84 1.31
C SER A 64 0.89 -0.03 0.56
N LEU A 65 1.07 0.14 -0.76
CA LEU A 65 2.19 -0.45 -1.50
C LEU A 65 3.55 0.08 -1.05
N ALA A 66 3.67 1.41 -0.87
CA ALA A 66 4.92 2.03 -0.43
C ALA A 66 5.38 1.46 0.94
N GLY A 67 4.41 1.13 1.80
CA GLY A 67 4.64 0.62 3.15
C GLY A 67 4.89 1.75 4.13
N MET A 68 4.01 2.76 4.13
CA MET A 68 4.00 3.81 5.15
C MET A 68 3.42 3.27 6.48
N PRO A 69 3.88 3.75 7.66
CA PRO A 69 3.56 3.20 8.99
C PRO A 69 2.10 2.84 9.29
N PRO A 70 1.06 3.60 8.89
CA PRO A 70 -0.32 3.25 9.20
C PRO A 70 -0.91 2.14 8.30
N PHE A 71 -0.19 1.69 7.26
CA PHE A 71 -0.77 0.82 6.23
C PHE A 71 -0.28 -0.62 6.25
N LEU A 72 -1.11 -1.47 5.66
CA LEU A 72 -0.96 -2.92 5.48
C LEU A 72 0.43 -3.34 4.97
N GLY A 73 0.98 -2.64 3.96
CA GLY A 73 2.28 -3.03 3.40
C GLY A 73 3.47 -2.75 4.32
N PHE A 74 3.34 -1.82 5.28
CA PHE A 74 4.36 -1.63 6.31
C PHE A 74 4.32 -2.77 7.31
N PHE A 75 3.12 -3.13 7.77
CA PHE A 75 2.92 -4.23 8.70
C PHE A 75 3.51 -5.54 8.16
N MET A 76 3.24 -5.86 6.88
CA MET A 76 3.82 -7.04 6.23
C MET A 76 5.35 -7.01 6.18
N LYS A 77 5.95 -5.85 5.93
CA LYS A 77 7.42 -5.69 5.91
C LYS A 77 8.02 -5.84 7.31
N ILE A 78 7.44 -5.22 8.34
CA ILE A 78 7.90 -5.41 9.73
C ILE A 78 7.82 -6.88 10.11
N MET A 79 6.70 -7.55 9.83
CA MET A 79 6.54 -8.96 10.15
C MET A 79 7.58 -9.81 9.41
N ALA A 80 7.81 -9.55 8.12
CA ALA A 80 8.86 -10.22 7.38
C ALA A 80 10.24 -9.98 8.01
N ILE A 81 10.54 -8.77 8.49
CA ILE A 81 11.79 -8.46 9.18
C ILE A 81 11.92 -9.28 10.45
N LEU A 82 10.89 -9.32 11.30
CA LEU A 82 10.90 -10.09 12.55
C LEU A 82 11.18 -11.58 12.29
N TYR A 83 10.52 -12.16 11.29
CA TYR A 83 10.79 -13.55 10.91
C TYR A 83 12.18 -13.73 10.32
N LEU A 84 12.74 -12.75 9.61
CA LEU A 84 14.04 -12.83 8.96
C LEU A 84 15.22 -12.41 9.85
N ILE A 85 15.01 -11.91 11.08
CA ILE A 85 16.09 -11.44 11.99
C ILE A 85 17.24 -12.45 12.14
N LYS A 86 16.93 -13.75 12.16
CA LYS A 86 17.95 -14.82 12.30
C LYS A 86 18.69 -15.18 10.99
N MET A 87 18.38 -14.52 9.87
CA MET A 87 19.10 -14.67 8.59
C MET A 87 20.31 -13.73 8.53
N ASN A 88 21.16 -13.91 7.53
CA ASN A 88 22.30 -13.06 7.24
C ASN A 88 21.92 -11.56 7.22
N LEU A 89 22.60 -10.78 8.06
CA LEU A 89 22.37 -9.33 8.25
C LEU A 89 22.50 -8.53 6.94
N ILE A 90 23.40 -8.95 6.04
CA ILE A 90 23.65 -8.26 4.76
C ILE A 90 22.40 -8.25 3.88
N PHE A 91 21.70 -9.40 3.76
CA PHE A 91 20.47 -9.47 2.97
C PHE A 91 19.35 -8.62 3.56
N MET A 92 19.29 -8.51 4.89
CA MET A 92 18.30 -7.68 5.57
C MET A 92 18.50 -6.19 5.29
N ILE A 93 19.75 -5.71 5.31
CA ILE A 93 20.08 -4.31 5.01
C ILE A 93 19.68 -3.96 3.57
N ILE A 94 19.97 -4.85 2.61
CA ILE A 94 19.60 -4.66 1.20
C ILE A 94 18.07 -4.59 1.03
N LEU A 95 17.33 -5.48 1.71
CA LEU A 95 15.88 -5.46 1.69
C LEU A 95 15.30 -4.16 2.26
N ILE A 96 15.84 -3.68 3.38
CA ILE A 96 15.39 -2.43 4.01
C ILE A 96 15.69 -1.23 3.10
N LEU A 97 16.92 -1.11 2.56
CA LEU A 97 17.28 -0.03 1.64
C LEU A 97 16.41 -0.02 0.39
N SER A 98 16.17 -1.19 -0.21
CA SER A 98 15.26 -1.31 -1.36
C SER A 98 13.84 -0.82 -1.04
N SER A 99 13.39 -1.03 0.20
CA SER A 99 12.06 -0.61 0.65
C SER A 99 11.95 0.90 0.83
N LEU A 100 13.04 1.57 1.25
CA LEU A 100 13.12 3.02 1.39
C LEU A 100 13.11 3.72 0.02
N ILE A 101 13.83 3.17 -0.96
CA ILE A 101 13.84 3.68 -2.35
C ILE A 101 12.44 3.62 -2.94
N ASN A 102 11.72 2.50 -2.75
CA ASN A 102 10.34 2.38 -3.19
C ASN A 102 9.44 3.44 -2.53
N LEU A 103 9.59 3.64 -1.22
CA LEU A 103 8.80 4.64 -0.50
C LEU A 103 9.01 6.05 -1.08
N PHE A 104 10.25 6.44 -1.35
CA PHE A 104 10.56 7.72 -1.99
C PHE A 104 9.88 7.86 -3.36
N PHE A 105 9.97 6.83 -4.20
CA PHE A 105 9.37 6.85 -5.54
C PHE A 105 7.84 7.01 -5.50
N TYR A 106 7.16 6.24 -4.64
CA TYR A 106 5.70 6.34 -4.51
C TYR A 106 5.24 7.68 -3.93
N LEU A 107 5.97 8.24 -2.95
CA LEU A 107 5.66 9.57 -2.43
C LEU A 107 5.78 10.64 -3.52
N ARG A 108 6.81 10.58 -4.36
CA ARG A 108 6.99 11.54 -5.46
C ARG A 108 5.79 11.52 -6.42
N ILE A 109 5.29 10.34 -6.78
CA ILE A 109 4.11 10.18 -7.64
C ILE A 109 2.85 10.78 -6.98
N LEU A 110 2.73 10.70 -5.65
CA LEU A 110 1.56 11.17 -4.91
C LEU A 110 1.59 12.66 -4.56
N THR A 111 2.75 13.33 -4.56
CA THR A 111 2.87 14.79 -4.30
C THR A 111 1.78 15.66 -4.94
N PRO A 112 1.43 15.54 -6.23
CA PRO A 112 0.37 16.35 -6.85
C PRO A 112 -1.04 16.14 -6.30
N PHE A 113 -1.37 14.92 -5.86
CA PHE A 113 -2.68 14.61 -5.31
C PHE A 113 -2.90 15.37 -4.00
N PHE A 114 -1.84 15.52 -3.21
CA PHE A 114 -1.89 16.34 -1.99
C PHE A 114 -2.11 17.80 -2.30
N PHE A 115 -1.36 18.37 -3.24
CA PHE A 115 -1.46 19.80 -3.55
C PHE A 115 -2.79 20.18 -4.23
N THR A 116 -3.36 19.30 -5.05
CA THR A 116 -4.67 19.57 -5.69
C THR A 116 -5.84 19.52 -4.70
N ASN A 117 -5.76 18.70 -3.65
CA ASN A 117 -6.81 18.59 -2.64
C ASN A 117 -6.89 19.78 -1.67
N LEU A 118 -5.80 20.55 -1.50
CA LEU A 118 -5.76 21.70 -0.60
C LEU A 118 -6.72 22.84 -1.02
N LYS A 119 -7.06 22.94 -2.32
CA LYS A 119 -8.03 23.94 -2.81
C LYS A 119 -9.49 23.64 -2.46
N PHE A 120 -9.80 22.43 -1.96
CA PHE A 120 -11.19 21.97 -1.71
C PHE A 120 -11.54 21.80 -0.23
N LEU A 121 -10.68 22.26 0.69
CA LEU A 121 -10.93 22.28 2.14
C LEU A 121 -11.90 23.40 2.56
N THR A 122 -12.97 23.63 1.80
CA THR A 122 -14.16 24.29 2.34
C THR A 122 -14.92 23.26 3.17
N TRP A 123 -15.30 23.63 4.39
CA TRP A 123 -15.91 22.78 5.43
C TRP A 123 -17.24 22.12 5.03
N ASN A 124 -17.20 21.15 4.13
CA ASN A 124 -18.27 20.19 3.95
C ASN A 124 -17.84 18.86 4.55
N PHE A 125 -18.18 18.65 5.82
CA PHE A 125 -18.25 17.32 6.41
C PHE A 125 -19.41 16.54 5.78
N GLN A 126 -19.24 16.20 4.51
CA GLN A 126 -20.09 15.22 3.87
C GLN A 126 -19.68 13.85 4.41
N THR A 127 -20.63 13.18 5.05
CA THR A 127 -20.47 11.84 5.61
C THR A 127 -19.84 10.93 4.55
N MET A 128 -18.63 10.46 4.83
CA MET A 128 -17.96 9.54 3.92
C MET A 128 -18.78 8.26 3.85
N LYS A 129 -19.51 8.04 2.76
CA LYS A 129 -20.05 6.71 2.43
C LYS A 129 -18.85 5.77 2.27
N SER A 130 -18.53 5.05 3.34
CA SER A 130 -17.40 4.12 3.43
C SER A 130 -17.36 3.21 2.21
N ASN A 131 -16.29 3.32 1.41
CA ASN A 131 -16.08 2.39 0.31
C ASN A 131 -15.87 0.99 0.90
N ILE A 132 -16.57 0.01 0.36
CA ILE A 132 -16.43 -1.41 0.72
C ILE A 132 -14.95 -1.86 0.65
N LEU A 133 -14.18 -1.31 -0.29
CA LEU A 133 -12.73 -1.57 -0.40
C LEU A 133 -11.91 -1.06 0.80
N ILE A 134 -12.30 0.06 1.41
CA ILE A 134 -11.64 0.56 2.63
C ILE A 134 -11.99 -0.36 3.81
N LYS A 135 -13.25 -0.81 3.90
CA LYS A 135 -13.67 -1.79 4.90
C LYS A 135 -12.91 -3.11 4.77
N ILE A 136 -12.73 -3.61 3.56
CA ILE A 136 -11.95 -4.83 3.29
C ILE A 136 -10.50 -4.67 3.78
N ASN A 137 -9.86 -3.52 3.51
CA ASN A 137 -8.50 -3.26 3.99
C ASN A 137 -8.41 -3.20 5.52
N MET A 138 -9.41 -2.63 6.20
CA MET A 138 -9.45 -2.60 7.67
C MET A 138 -9.74 -3.98 8.28
N ILE A 139 -10.58 -4.79 7.64
CA ILE A 139 -10.87 -6.17 8.06
C ILE A 139 -9.63 -7.06 7.90
N LEU A 140 -8.89 -6.90 6.81
CA LEU A 140 -7.64 -7.63 6.57
C LEU A 140 -6.55 -7.27 7.60
N LEU A 141 -6.54 -6.05 8.13
CA LEU A 141 -5.69 -5.64 9.25
C LEU A 141 -5.98 -6.47 10.53
N ILE A 142 -7.27 -6.66 10.85
CA ILE A 142 -7.70 -7.42 12.02
C ILE A 142 -7.32 -8.89 11.90
N ILE A 143 -7.49 -9.47 10.70
CA ILE A 143 -7.12 -10.87 10.43
C ILE A 143 -5.61 -11.08 10.59
N LEU A 144 -4.78 -10.13 10.16
CA LEU A 144 -3.32 -10.20 10.32
C LEU A 144 -2.88 -10.19 11.78
N ILE A 145 -3.55 -9.41 12.63
CA ILE A 145 -3.28 -9.38 14.07
C ILE A 145 -3.63 -10.75 14.69
N ASN A 146 -4.76 -11.35 14.30
CA ASN A 146 -5.18 -12.67 14.80
C ASN A 146 -4.35 -13.86 14.28
N ILE A 147 -3.66 -13.73 13.15
CA ILE A 147 -2.72 -14.77 12.69
C ILE A 147 -1.40 -14.69 13.49
N PHE A 148 -1.15 -13.57 14.16
CA PHE A 148 0.09 -13.32 14.89
C PHE A 148 -0.02 -13.67 16.39
N PHE A 149 -1.19 -13.45 17.00
CA PHE A 149 -1.51 -13.95 18.35
C PHE A 149 -1.96 -15.41 18.32
#